data_AF-A0A533WLV6-F1
#
_entry.id   AF-A0A533WLV6-F1
#
_cell.length_a   1.000
_cell.length_b   1.000
_cell.length_c   1.000
_cell.angle_alpha   90.00
_cell.angle_beta   90.00
_cell.angle_gamma   90.00
#
_symmetry.space_group_name_H-M   'P 1'
#
loop_
_entity.id
_entity.type
_entity.pdbx_description
1 polymer ?
#
loop_
_entity_poly.entity_id
_entity_poly.type
_entity_poly.pdbx_seq_one_letter_code
_entity_poly.pdbx_strand_id
1 'polypeptide(L)' 'MLSDRLGYQNNILLAALKAQQLRLIQLPTDSERNILTGFGRIRDVIEASDGSLYVATSNRDGRALPEQGDDKILRITQP' A
#
# COMPACT_ATOMS: atom_id res chain seq x y z
N MET A 1 6.15 5.12 4.47
CA MET A 1 5.67 5.97 5.58
C MET A 1 5.90 5.20 6.88
N LEU A 2 6.49 5.81 7.90
CA LEU A 2 6.41 5.28 9.27
C LEU A 2 4.99 5.54 9.76
N SER A 3 4.25 4.49 10.13
CA SER A 3 2.93 4.71 10.72
C SER A 3 3.04 4.81 12.24
N ASP A 4 2.48 5.88 12.78
CA ASP A 4 2.39 6.19 14.20
C ASP A 4 0.96 6.01 14.75
N ARG A 5 0.05 5.48 13.92
CA ARG A 5 -1.37 5.30 14.24
C ARG A 5 -1.67 3.86 14.66
N LEU A 6 -2.81 3.70 15.34
CA LEU A 6 -3.18 2.53 16.16
C LEU A 6 -3.02 1.18 15.45
N GLY A 7 -3.28 1.09 14.13
CA GLY A 7 -3.27 -0.19 13.42
C GLY A 7 -1.90 -0.66 12.98
N TYR A 8 -0.95 0.27 12.79
CA TYR A 8 0.35 -0.03 12.18
C TYR A 8 1.55 0.60 12.91
N GLN A 9 1.39 0.94 14.18
CA GLN A 9 2.47 1.48 15.02
C GLN A 9 3.73 0.59 14.94
N ASN A 10 4.90 1.23 14.82
CA ASN A 10 6.21 0.60 14.63
C ASN A 10 6.37 -0.20 13.32
N ASN A 11 5.46 -0.01 12.36
CA ASN A 11 5.61 -0.59 11.03
C ASN A 11 5.91 0.49 9.98
N ILE A 12 6.61 0.07 8.93
CA ILE A 12 6.75 0.83 7.70
C ILE A 12 5.77 0.24 6.68
N LEU A 13 4.89 1.10 6.17
CA LEU A 13 4.11 0.82 4.98
C LEU A 13 4.91 1.26 3.76
N LEU A 14 5.17 0.31 2.86
CA LEU A 14 6.01 0.51 1.68
C LEU A 14 5.22 0.22 0.39
N ALA A 15 4.78 1.30 -0.25
CA ALA A 15 4.22 1.27 -1.60
C ALA A 15 5.35 1.04 -2.62
N ALA A 16 5.19 0.05 -3.51
CA ALA A 16 6.19 -0.27 -4.52
C ALA A 16 5.61 -0.20 -5.94
N LEU A 17 6.13 0.75 -6.73
CA LEU A 17 5.74 0.97 -8.12
C LEU A 17 6.12 -0.23 -9.03
N LYS A 18 7.42 -0.51 -9.20
CA LYS A 18 7.89 -1.59 -10.10
C LYS A 18 7.57 -2.99 -9.57
N ALA A 19 7.63 -3.17 -8.25
CA ALA A 19 7.36 -4.47 -7.63
C ALA A 19 5.85 -4.75 -7.46
N GLN A 20 4.98 -3.78 -7.80
CA GLN A 20 3.53 -3.92 -7.87
C GLN A 20 2.86 -4.48 -6.59
N GLN A 21 3.28 -3.97 -5.44
CA GLN A 21 2.82 -4.46 -4.14
C GLN A 21 2.88 -3.37 -3.06
N LEU A 22 2.03 -3.53 -2.04
CA LEU A 22 2.15 -2.85 -0.76
C LEU A 22 2.73 -3.82 0.27
N ARG A 23 3.82 -3.45 0.92
CA ARG A 23 4.47 -4.25 1.98
C ARG A 23 4.32 -3.61 3.35
N LEU A 24 4.25 -4.46 4.36
CA LEU A 24 4.45 -4.12 5.77
C LEU A 24 5.83 -4.60 6.18
N ILE A 25 6.63 -3.71 6.77
CA ILE A 25 7.89 -4.05 7.44
C ILE A 25 7.70 -3.76 8.92
N GLN A 26 7.88 -4.75 9.78
CA GLN A 26 7.74 -4.59 11.22
C GLN A 26 9.10 -4.30 11.85
N LEU A 27 9.17 -3.28 12.69
CA LEU A 27 10.40 -2.93 13.41
C LEU A 27 10.30 -3.34 14.89
N PRO A 28 11.42 -3.74 15.53
CA PRO A 28 12.78 -3.83 14.97
C PRO A 28 13.12 -5.21 14.38
N THR A 29 12.13 -6.10 14.23
CA THR A 29 12.36 -7.48 13.78
C THR A 29 12.73 -7.60 12.31
N ASP A 30 12.54 -6.51 11.54
CA ASP A 30 12.70 -6.44 10.08
C ASP A 30 11.92 -7.53 9.33
N SER A 31 10.85 -8.04 9.95
CA SER A 31 9.96 -9.02 9.32
C SER A 31 9.08 -8.33 8.29
N GLU A 32 9.03 -8.88 7.08
CA GLU A 32 8.26 -8.32 5.97
C GLU A 32 7.11 -9.23 5.56
N ARG A 33 5.98 -8.62 5.17
CA ARG A 33 4.90 -9.33 4.48
C ARG A 33 4.16 -8.44 3.48
N ASN A 34 3.55 -9.08 2.48
CA ASN A 34 2.69 -8.39 1.52
C ASN A 34 1.30 -8.14 2.13
N ILE A 35 0.81 -6.92 1.97
CA ILE A 35 -0.56 -6.52 2.37
C ILE A 35 -1.48 -6.54 1.15
N LEU A 36 -0.97 -6.09 0.00
CA LEU A 36 -1.74 -5.97 -1.24
C LEU A 36 -0.88 -6.32 -2.45
N THR A 37 -1.41 -7.15 -3.33
CA THR A 37 -0.87 -7.49 -4.65
C THR A 37 -2.01 -7.55 -5.66
N GLY A 38 -1.70 -7.60 -6.96
CA GLY A 38 -2.70 -7.80 -8.02
C GLY A 38 -3.39 -6.54 -8.53
N PHE A 39 -3.09 -5.36 -7.99
CA PHE A 39 -3.62 -4.07 -8.46
C PHE A 39 -2.59 -3.24 -9.26
N GLY A 40 -1.46 -3.86 -9.62
CA GLY A 40 -0.38 -3.21 -10.36
C GLY A 40 0.45 -2.26 -9.51
N ARG A 41 0.86 -1.14 -10.09
CA ARG A 41 1.83 -0.19 -9.53
C ARG A 41 1.21 0.55 -8.36
N ILE A 42 1.80 0.43 -7.16
CA ILE A 42 1.33 1.14 -5.97
C ILE A 42 2.17 2.40 -5.76
N ARG A 43 1.51 3.57 -5.74
CA ARG A 43 2.18 4.88 -5.63
C ARG A 43 2.27 5.36 -4.20
N ASP A 44 1.19 5.24 -3.46
CA ASP A 44 1.08 5.84 -2.13
C ASP A 44 0.15 5.04 -1.23
N VAL A 45 0.31 5.23 0.08
CA VAL A 45 -0.49 4.61 1.13
C VAL A 45 -0.57 5.54 2.34
N ILE A 46 -1.78 5.71 2.87
CA ILE A 46 -2.04 6.42 4.12
C ILE A 46 -2.90 5.56 5.05
N GLU A 47 -2.66 5.64 6.35
CA GLU A 47 -3.55 5.09 7.37
C GLU A 47 -4.60 6.14 7.77
N ALA A 48 -5.87 5.80 7.68
CA ALA A 48 -6.98 6.62 8.14
C ALA A 48 -7.17 6.53 9.66
N SER A 49 -7.96 7.45 10.23
CA SER A 49 -8.19 7.50 11.69
C SER A 49 -8.92 6.27 12.25
N ASP A 50 -9.60 5.51 11.40
CA ASP A 50 -10.29 4.27 11.75
C ASP A 50 -9.40 3.03 11.59
N GLY A 51 -8.10 3.20 11.31
CA GLY A 51 -7.14 2.12 11.10
C GLY A 51 -7.21 1.46 9.71
N SER A 52 -8.09 1.92 8.82
CA SER A 52 -8.11 1.46 7.42
C SER A 52 -6.96 2.08 6.62
N LEU A 53 -6.49 1.39 5.59
CA LEU A 53 -5.48 1.92 4.66
C LEU A 53 -6.14 2.41 3.38
N TYR A 54 -5.78 3.61 2.94
CA TYR A 54 -6.09 4.11 1.61
C TYR A 54 -4.84 4.00 0.74
N VAL A 55 -4.99 3.36 -0.43
CA VAL A 55 -3.88 3.00 -1.32
C VAL A 55 -4.16 3.53 -2.72
N ALA A 56 -3.20 4.23 -3.30
CA ALA A 56 -3.30 4.76 -4.67
C ALA A 56 -2.54 3.87 -5.66
N THR A 57 -3.20 3.46 -6.75
CA THR A 57 -2.53 2.82 -7.90
C THR A 57 -2.00 3.87 -8.88
N SER A 58 -1.06 3.49 -9.75
CA SER A 58 -0.43 4.37 -10.74
C SER A 58 -0.05 3.60 -12.00
N ASN A 59 -1.01 2.84 -12.53
CA ASN A 59 -0.88 2.02 -13.73
C ASN A 59 -0.86 2.88 -15.00
N ARG A 60 -1.48 4.07 -14.98
CA ARG A 60 -1.52 5.02 -16.12
C ARG A 60 -0.31 5.93 -16.25
N ASP A 61 0.77 5.72 -15.48
CA ASP A 61 1.96 6.57 -15.51
C ASP A 61 2.98 6.28 -16.64
N GLY A 62 2.53 5.54 -17.66
CA GLY A 62 3.31 5.19 -18.85
C GLY A 62 4.30 4.04 -18.67
N ARG A 63 4.29 3.35 -17.52
CA ARG A 63 5.22 2.26 -17.18
C ARG A 63 4.55 0.90 -16.96
N ALA A 64 3.27 0.80 -17.28
CA ALA A 64 2.48 -0.44 -17.25
C ALA A 64 1.43 -0.40 -18.37
N LEU A 65 0.75 -1.53 -18.57
CA LEU A 65 -0.46 -1.63 -19.41
C LEU A 65 -1.67 -1.40 -18.49
N PRO A 66 -2.37 -0.26 -18.58
CA PRO A 66 -3.50 0.02 -17.70
C PRO A 66 -4.72 -0.83 -18.07
N GLU A 67 -5.49 -1.20 -17.06
CA GLU A 67 -6.78 -1.86 -17.25
C GLU A 67 -7.93 -0.84 -17.30
N GLN A 68 -9.11 -1.31 -17.71
CA GLN A 68 -10.31 -0.50 -17.66
C GLN A 68 -10.61 -0.09 -16.21
N GLY A 69 -10.76 1.22 -15.97
CA GLY A 69 -11.04 1.76 -14.64
C GLY A 69 -9.81 1.92 -13.73
N ASP A 70 -8.59 1.87 -14.27
CA ASP A 70 -7.43 2.48 -13.63
C ASP A 70 -7.49 4.03 -13.69
N ASP A 71 -6.77 4.78 -12.87
CA ASP A 71 -6.16 4.34 -11.61
C ASP A 71 -7.23 4.31 -10.50
N LYS A 72 -6.92 3.66 -9.37
CA LYS A 72 -7.86 3.42 -8.27
C LYS A 72 -7.33 3.97 -6.95
N ILE A 73 -8.25 4.40 -6.11
CA ILE A 73 -8.03 4.54 -4.66
C ILE A 73 -8.74 3.37 -3.99
N LEU A 74 -7.96 2.48 -3.36
CA LEU A 74 -8.44 1.30 -2.69
C LEU A 74 -8.51 1.57 -1.18
N ARG A 75 -9.51 1.03 -0.51
CA ARG A 75 -9.59 1.02 0.96
C ARG A 75 -9.44 -0.40 1.47
N ILE A 76 -8.47 -0.64 2.34
CA ILE A 76 -8.24 -1.91 3.01
C ILE A 76 -8.68 -1.74 4.46
N THR A 77 -9.68 -2.50 4.89
CA THR A 77 -10.15 -2.50 6.28
C THR A 77 -9.50 -3.64 7.04
N GLN A 78 -9.25 -3.45 8.33
CA GLN A 78 -8.96 -4.58 9.22
C GLN A 78 -10.25 -5.42 9.37
N PRO A 79 -10.14 -6.75 9.54
CA PRO A 79 -11.26 -7.57 9.96
C PRO A 79 -11.81 -7.13 11.32
#